data_AF-A0A7R9AG10-F1
#
_entry.id   AF-A0A7R9AG10-F1
#
_cell.length_a   1.000
_cell.length_b   1.000
_cell.length_c   1.000
_cell.angle_alpha   90.00
_cell.angle_beta   90.00
_cell.angle_gamma   90.00
#
_symmetry.space_group_name_H-M   'P 1'
#
loop_
_entity.id
_entity.type
_entity.pdbx_description
1 polymer ?
#
loop_
_entity_poly.entity_id
_entity_poly.type
_entity_poly.pdbx_seq_one_letter_code
_entity_poly.pdbx_strand_id
1 'polypeptide(L)'
;VFHEKPDYFVLAWDAPHKTIRHEQFAEYKGQRPELPDDFKHQIRMTKHIIDELGINYQEIPGYEADDIIATVAKRGAQEGHHVEIMTSDKDMKALICDSI
;
A
#
# COMPACT_ATOMS: atom_id res chain seq x y z
N VAL A 1 -9.96 2.86 18.56
CA VAL A 1 -9.24 1.95 17.64
C VAL A 1 -8.28 2.73 16.75
N PHE A 2 -8.65 3.91 16.24
CA PHE A 2 -7.69 4.86 15.69
C PHE A 2 -7.47 6.04 16.64
N HIS A 3 -6.22 6.42 16.85
CA HIS A 3 -5.86 7.62 17.61
C HIS A 3 -6.11 8.86 16.76
N GLU A 4 -5.73 8.76 15.49
CA GLU A 4 -6.06 9.74 14.45
C GLU A 4 -7.50 9.59 13.98
N LYS A 5 -8.09 10.71 13.53
CA LYS A 5 -9.49 10.79 13.06
C LYS A 5 -9.53 11.36 11.64
N PRO A 6 -9.09 10.60 10.63
CA PRO A 6 -9.10 11.09 9.26
C PRO A 6 -10.53 11.10 8.70
N ASP A 7 -10.83 12.07 7.83
CA ASP A 7 -12.08 12.11 7.07
C ASP A 7 -12.15 10.98 6.04
N TYR A 8 -10.99 10.57 5.52
CA TYR A 8 -10.82 9.51 4.54
C TYR A 8 -9.72 8.54 4.95
N PHE A 9 -9.95 7.24 4.78
CA PHE A 9 -8.96 6.21 5.06
C PHE A 9 -8.86 5.26 3.88
N VAL A 10 -7.64 5.01 3.42
CA VAL A 10 -7.34 4.11 2.30
C VAL A 10 -6.17 3.23 2.68
N LEU A 11 -6.32 1.92 2.45
CA LEU A 11 -5.25 0.94 2.62
C LEU A 11 -4.82 0.42 1.24
N ALA A 12 -3.52 0.20 1.04
CA ALA A 12 -2.98 -0.37 -0.20
C ALA A 12 -2.30 -1.72 0.06
N TRP A 13 -2.55 -2.70 -0.80
CA TRP A 13 -1.91 -4.01 -0.78
C TRP A 13 -1.09 -4.25 -2.05
N ASP A 14 0.02 -4.97 -1.90
CA ASP A 14 0.73 -5.56 -3.03
C ASP A 14 -0.12 -6.66 -3.67
N ALA A 15 -0.32 -6.58 -4.99
CA ALA A 15 -0.97 -7.65 -5.72
C ALA A 15 -0.05 -8.88 -5.84
N PRO A 16 -0.60 -10.11 -5.87
CA PRO A 16 0.18 -11.36 -5.93
C PRO A 16 0.89 -11.62 -7.28
N HIS A 17 0.87 -10.67 -8.21
CA HIS A 17 1.37 -10.82 -9.57
C HIS A 17 2.63 -10.00 -9.84
N LYS A 18 3.36 -10.36 -10.89
CA LYS A 18 4.51 -9.57 -11.37
C LYS A 18 4.07 -8.15 -11.67
N THR A 19 4.81 -7.20 -11.13
CA THR A 19 4.61 -5.76 -11.36
C THR A 19 5.32 -5.34 -12.64
N ILE A 20 5.01 -4.14 -13.14
CA ILE A 20 5.72 -3.54 -14.30
C ILE A 20 7.24 -3.53 -14.07
N ARG A 21 7.69 -3.37 -12.82
CA ARG A 21 9.11 -3.41 -12.46
C ARG A 21 9.77 -4.75 -12.77
N HIS A 22 9.04 -5.87 -12.62
CA HIS A 22 9.54 -7.20 -12.95
C HIS A 22 9.63 -7.43 -14.47
N GLU A 23 8.78 -6.74 -15.26
CA GLU A 23 8.87 -6.77 -16.73
C GLU A 23 10.09 -5.98 -17.22
N GLN A 24 10.40 -4.86 -16.56
CA GLN A 24 11.56 -4.02 -16.86
C GLN A 24 12.89 -4.62 -16.39
N PHE A 25 12.88 -5.31 -15.25
CA PHE A 25 14.06 -5.96 -14.68
C PHE A 25 13.67 -7.28 -14.00
N ALA A 26 14.01 -8.40 -14.65
CA ALA A 26 13.58 -9.74 -14.21
C ALA A 26 14.11 -10.15 -12.83
N GLU A 27 15.27 -9.62 -12.42
CA GLU A 27 15.91 -9.93 -11.14
C GLU A 27 15.43 -9.01 -10.00
N TYR A 28 14.52 -8.07 -10.29
CA TYR A 28 13.94 -7.18 -9.31
C TYR A 28 13.30 -7.98 -8.17
N LYS A 29 13.71 -7.72 -6.93
CA LYS A 29 13.29 -8.45 -5.72
C LYS A 29 13.52 -9.98 -5.76
N GLY A 30 14.26 -10.52 -6.73
CA GLY A 30 14.42 -11.95 -6.94
C GLY A 30 15.16 -12.70 -5.81
N GLN A 31 15.87 -11.98 -4.94
CA GLN A 31 16.55 -12.55 -3.78
C GLN A 31 15.67 -12.63 -2.53
N ARG A 32 14.43 -12.12 -2.59
CA ARG A 32 13.50 -12.21 -1.46
C ARG A 32 12.99 -13.65 -1.33
N PRO A 33 12.96 -14.21 -0.10
CA PRO A 33 12.38 -15.52 0.10
C PRO A 33 10.89 -15.49 -0.23
N GLU A 34 10.36 -16.62 -0.69
CA GLU A 34 8.91 -16.77 -0.82
C GLU A 34 8.23 -16.60 0.54
N LEU A 35 7.04 -16.00 0.53
CA LEU A 35 6.23 -15.91 1.75
C LEU A 35 5.89 -17.33 2.25
N PRO A 36 6.14 -17.64 3.54
CA PRO A 36 5.68 -18.90 4.14
C PRO A 36 4.16 -19.04 4.04
N ASP A 37 3.65 -20.26 3.87
CA ASP A 37 2.22 -20.52 3.67
C ASP A 37 1.35 -20.12 4.87
N ASP A 38 1.86 -20.30 6.09
CA ASP A 38 1.19 -19.83 7.31
C ASP A 38 1.00 -18.31 7.29
N PHE A 39 1.99 -17.58 6.76
CA PHE A 39 1.92 -16.13 6.64
C PHE A 39 0.93 -15.71 5.54
N LYS A 40 0.86 -16.45 4.43
CA LYS A 40 -0.20 -16.23 3.41
C LYS A 40 -1.59 -16.45 3.99
N HIS A 41 -1.77 -17.41 4.91
CA HIS A 41 -3.04 -17.61 5.61
C HIS A 41 -3.38 -16.43 6.53
N GLN A 42 -2.40 -15.92 7.28
CA GLN A 42 -2.58 -14.73 8.10
C GLN A 42 -2.99 -13.51 7.28
N ILE A 43 -2.39 -13.28 6.10
CA ILE A 43 -2.77 -12.17 5.21
C ILE A 43 -4.24 -12.27 4.79
N ARG A 44 -4.71 -13.47 4.40
CA ARG A 44 -6.12 -13.67 4.03
C ARG A 44 -7.07 -13.38 5.20
N MET A 45 -6.70 -13.81 6.40
CA MET A 45 -7.49 -13.53 7.61
C MET A 45 -7.53 -12.02 7.89
N THR A 46 -6.41 -11.32 7.76
CA THR A 46 -6.33 -9.86 7.93
C THR A 46 -7.24 -9.15 6.93
N LYS A 47 -7.25 -9.56 5.65
CA LYS A 47 -8.17 -8.99 4.65
C LYS A 47 -9.63 -9.20 5.03
N HIS A 48 -10.02 -10.40 5.46
CA HIS A 48 -11.37 -10.67 5.96
C HIS A 48 -11.76 -9.76 7.15
N ILE A 49 -10.84 -9.53 8.10
CA ILE A 49 -11.11 -8.62 9.22
C ILE A 49 -11.31 -7.18 8.73
N ILE A 50 -10.47 -6.73 7.79
CA ILE A 50 -10.57 -5.39 7.19
C ILE A 50 -11.92 -5.20 6.48
N ASP A 51 -12.38 -6.22 5.74
CA ASP A 51 -13.67 -6.23 5.07
C ASP A 51 -14.83 -6.11 6.08
N GLU A 52 -14.79 -6.91 7.16
CA GLU A 52 -15.80 -6.85 8.23
C GLU A 52 -15.80 -5.52 8.99
N LEU A 53 -14.67 -4.82 9.06
CA LEU A 53 -14.57 -3.48 9.62
C LEU A 53 -15.09 -2.40 8.66
N GLY A 54 -15.48 -2.75 7.43
CA GLY A 54 -15.93 -1.80 6.41
C GLY A 54 -14.80 -0.89 5.90
N ILE A 55 -13.55 -1.31 6.04
CA ILE A 55 -12.38 -0.54 5.64
C ILE A 55 -12.10 -0.83 4.16
N ASN A 56 -12.14 0.22 3.33
CA ASN A 56 -11.79 0.09 1.92
C ASN A 56 -10.28 -0.05 1.72
N TYR A 57 -9.88 -0.95 0.84
CA TYR A 57 -8.50 -1.10 0.39
C TYR A 57 -8.39 -1.19 -1.13
N GLN A 58 -7.19 -0.95 -1.65
CA GLN A 58 -6.84 -1.06 -3.06
C GLN A 58 -5.76 -2.14 -3.24
N GLU A 59 -5.98 -3.03 -4.21
CA GLU A 59 -5.05 -4.07 -4.62
C GLU A 59 -5.14 -4.18 -6.15
N ILE A 60 -4.19 -3.57 -6.87
CA ILE A 60 -4.29 -3.39 -8.32
C ILE A 60 -3.19 -4.21 -9.00
N PRO A 61 -3.53 -5.23 -9.81
CA PRO A 61 -2.55 -6.01 -10.55
C PRO A 61 -1.62 -5.12 -11.40
N GLY A 62 -0.32 -5.41 -11.37
CA GLY A 62 0.70 -4.67 -12.11
C GLY A 62 1.35 -3.52 -11.34
N TYR A 63 0.72 -3.06 -10.24
CA TYR A 63 1.22 -2.00 -9.38
C TYR A 63 1.56 -2.52 -7.98
N GLU A 64 2.56 -1.91 -7.35
CA GLU A 64 2.91 -2.18 -5.96
C GLU A 64 2.12 -1.26 -5.02
N ALA A 65 2.07 -1.61 -3.73
CA ALA A 65 1.36 -0.79 -2.75
C ALA A 65 1.91 0.64 -2.68
N ASP A 66 3.22 0.80 -2.89
CA ASP A 66 3.90 2.10 -2.91
C ASP A 66 3.44 3.01 -4.07
N ASP A 67 3.19 2.44 -5.25
CA ASP A 67 2.65 3.15 -6.41
C ASP A 67 1.24 3.68 -6.12
N ILE A 68 0.42 2.86 -5.48
CA ILE A 68 -0.95 3.23 -5.08
C ILE A 68 -0.90 4.35 -4.04
N ILE A 69 -0.09 4.19 -2.98
CA ILE A 69 0.09 5.20 -1.92
C ILE A 69 0.55 6.52 -2.53
N ALA A 70 1.59 6.49 -3.36
CA ALA A 70 2.14 7.69 -4.00
C ALA A 70 1.11 8.40 -4.88
N THR A 71 0.29 7.64 -5.62
CA THR A 71 -0.76 8.19 -6.48
C THR A 71 -1.86 8.86 -5.67
N VAL A 72 -2.38 8.17 -4.65
CA VAL A 72 -3.46 8.69 -3.79
C VAL A 72 -2.98 9.89 -2.99
N ALA A 73 -1.78 9.84 -2.42
CA ALA A 73 -1.23 10.93 -1.63
C ALA A 73 -1.05 12.21 -2.44
N LYS A 74 -0.44 12.11 -3.63
CA LYS A 74 -0.27 13.26 -4.52
C LYS A 74 -1.61 13.85 -4.96
N ARG A 75 -2.59 12.99 -5.26
CA ARG A 75 -3.92 13.43 -5.64
C ARG A 75 -4.64 14.15 -4.49
N GLY A 76 -4.62 13.56 -3.29
CA GLY A 76 -5.23 14.17 -2.10
C GLY A 76 -4.63 15.55 -1.79
N ALA A 77 -3.30 15.66 -1.84
CA ALA A 77 -2.61 16.94 -1.67
C ALA A 77 -3.02 17.98 -2.74
N GLN A 78 -3.14 17.57 -4.01
CA GLN A 78 -3.62 18.43 -5.10
C GLN A 78 -5.07 18.88 -4.93
N GLU A 79 -5.90 18.04 -4.30
CA GLU A 79 -7.30 18.34 -3.95
C GLU A 79 -7.41 19.18 -2.65
N GLY A 80 -6.28 19.52 -2.01
CA GLY A 80 -6.22 20.38 -0.84
C GLY A 80 -6.35 19.65 0.50
N HIS A 81 -6.24 18.32 0.50
CA HIS A 81 -6.24 17.51 1.72
C HIS A 81 -4.85 17.45 2.37
N HIS A 82 -4.81 17.42 3.70
CA HIS A 82 -3.62 17.00 4.44
C HIS A 82 -3.58 15.47 4.45
N VAL A 83 -2.49 14.89 3.95
CA VAL A 83 -2.32 13.45 3.81
C VAL A 83 -1.31 12.95 4.82
N GLU A 84 -1.61 11.84 5.49
CA GLU A 84 -0.65 11.13 6.33
C GLU A 84 -0.41 9.73 5.77
N ILE A 85 0.86 9.37 5.58
CA ILE A 85 1.26 8.05 5.09
C ILE A 85 1.81 7.21 6.24
N MET A 86 1.11 6.11 6.54
CA MET A 86 1.52 5.14 7.57
C MET A 86 2.26 3.96 6.92
N THR A 87 3.60 3.99 6.94
CA THR A 87 4.43 2.93 6.36
C THR A 87 5.76 2.77 7.10
N SER A 88 6.34 1.57 7.05
CA SER A 88 7.73 1.33 7.45
C SER A 88 8.71 1.51 6.29
N ASP A 89 8.22 1.63 5.05
CA ASP A 89 9.05 1.80 3.87
C ASP A 89 9.62 3.22 3.79
N LYS A 90 10.95 3.31 3.74
CA LYS A 90 11.65 4.59 3.72
C LYS A 90 11.62 5.25 2.33
N ASP A 91 11.28 4.51 1.29
CA ASP A 91 11.19 5.05 -0.07
C ASP A 91 10.06 6.09 -0.18
N MET A 92 9.03 5.99 0.67
CA MET A 92 7.95 6.97 0.75
C MET A 92 8.39 8.35 1.25
N LYS A 93 9.61 8.47 1.81
CA LYS A 93 10.17 9.78 2.16
C LYS A 93 10.32 10.71 0.96
N ALA A 94 10.39 10.16 -0.26
CA ALA A 94 10.42 10.94 -1.49
C ALA A 94 9.13 11.77 -1.72
N LEU A 95 8.05 11.49 -0.99
CA LEU A 95 6.77 12.18 -1.10
C LEU A 95 6.60 13.33 -0.09
N ILE A 96 7.50 13.46 0.89
CA ILE A 96 7.36 14.42 1.99
C ILE A 96 7.29 15.85 1.44
N CYS A 97 6.23 16.56 1.81
CA CYS A 97 6.06 17.99 1.56
C CYS A 97 5.10 18.58 2.61
N ASP A 98 4.75 19.85 2.50
CA ASP A 98 3.91 20.52 3.52
C ASP A 98 2.51 19.89 3.68
N SER A 99 2.06 19.11 2.69
CA SER A 99 0.74 18.48 2.63
C SER A 99 0.74 16.94 2.69
N ILE A 100 1.92 16.30 2.72
CA ILE A 100 2.11 14.83 2.71
C ILE A 100 3.26 14.43 3.64
#